data_AF-A0A1Y1Z6T9-F1
#
_entry.id   AF-A0A1Y1Z6T9-F1
#
_cell.length_a   1.000
_cell.length_b   1.000
_cell.length_c   1.000
_cell.angle_alpha   90.00
_cell.angle_beta   90.00
_cell.angle_gamma   90.00
#
_symmetry.space_group_name_H-M   'P 1'
#
loop_
_entity.id
_entity.type
_entity.pdbx_description
1 polymer ?
#
loop_
_entity_poly.entity_id
_entity_poly.type
_entity_poly.pdbx_seq_one_letter_code
_entity_poly.pdbx_strand_id
1 'polypeptide(L)'
;MRLYAVFCALLSSSLIISAREAHYTLTIHQGLDTGGPKLSEVTLSCHPVGGTHPHANAACSSLDKASGSFEELSDNGKLCLTIFDPITATVKGASLKFEQTYSNRCVLVSKTDKVFDF
;
A
#
# COMPACT_ATOMS: atom_id res chain seq x y z
N MET A 1 64.46 -21.10 -3.20
CA MET A 1 63.95 -19.72 -3.07
C MET A 1 62.56 -19.70 -3.70
N ARG A 2 61.50 -19.89 -2.90
CA ARG A 2 60.11 -20.02 -3.37
C ARG A 2 59.46 -18.63 -3.45
N LEU A 3 59.00 -18.25 -4.64
CA LEU A 3 58.34 -16.98 -4.92
C LEU A 3 56.84 -17.07 -4.58
N TYR A 4 56.32 -16.02 -3.95
CA TYR A 4 54.94 -15.85 -3.47
C TYR A 4 53.92 -15.73 -4.62
N ALA A 5 52.69 -16.20 -4.39
CA ALA A 5 51.49 -15.68 -5.06
C ALA A 5 50.36 -15.57 -4.03
N VAL A 6 50.12 -14.35 -3.57
CA VAL A 6 49.01 -13.97 -2.70
C VAL A 6 47.76 -13.82 -3.58
N PHE A 7 46.82 -14.76 -3.47
CA PHE A 7 45.49 -14.64 -4.09
C PHE A 7 44.59 -13.82 -3.16
N CYS A 8 44.33 -12.56 -3.52
CA CYS A 8 43.35 -11.71 -2.86
C CYS A 8 41.94 -12.12 -3.32
N ALA A 9 41.25 -12.90 -2.50
CA ALA A 9 39.86 -13.26 -2.74
C ALA A 9 38.95 -12.06 -2.41
N LEU A 10 38.49 -11.36 -3.45
CA LEU A 10 37.50 -10.29 -3.34
C LEU A 10 36.13 -10.92 -3.03
N LEU A 11 35.71 -10.84 -1.76
CA LEU A 11 34.37 -11.16 -1.31
C LEU A 11 33.40 -10.07 -1.77
N SER A 12 32.85 -10.20 -2.97
CA SER A 12 31.73 -9.36 -3.43
C SER A 12 30.45 -9.81 -2.72
N SER A 13 30.23 -9.28 -1.52
CA SER A 13 28.97 -9.41 -0.80
C SER A 13 27.89 -8.59 -1.52
N SER A 14 27.16 -9.22 -2.42
CA SER A 14 25.94 -8.68 -3.00
C SER A 14 24.90 -8.56 -1.89
N LEU A 15 24.71 -7.35 -1.37
CA LEU A 15 23.53 -7.01 -0.57
C LEU A 15 22.31 -7.16 -1.49
N ILE A 16 21.65 -8.32 -1.44
CA ILE A 16 20.32 -8.48 -2.02
C ILE A 16 19.38 -7.65 -1.13
N ILE A 17 19.17 -6.39 -1.51
CA ILE A 17 18.05 -5.61 -1.00
C ILE A 17 16.81 -6.27 -1.59
N SER A 18 16.27 -7.25 -0.86
CA SER A 18 14.92 -7.74 -1.14
C SER A 18 14.00 -6.53 -0.93
N ALA A 19 13.52 -5.94 -2.03
CA ALA A 19 12.40 -5.01 -1.97
C ALA A 19 11.31 -5.78 -1.24
N ARG A 20 11.02 -5.39 0.00
CA ARG A 20 10.08 -6.10 0.86
C ARG A 20 8.82 -6.32 0.05
N GLU A 21 8.49 -7.57 -0.26
CA GLU A 21 7.36 -7.90 -1.12
C GLU A 21 6.11 -7.21 -0.56
N ALA A 22 5.69 -6.14 -1.25
CA ALA A 22 4.68 -5.22 -0.77
C ALA A 22 3.32 -5.75 -1.23
N HIS A 23 2.84 -6.78 -0.53
CA HIS A 23 1.53 -7.39 -0.74
C HIS A 23 0.56 -6.93 0.34
N TYR A 24 -0.58 -6.41 -0.11
CA TYR A 24 -1.63 -5.87 0.74
C TYR A 24 -2.98 -6.46 0.35
N THR A 25 -3.80 -6.76 1.35
CA THR A 25 -5.24 -6.92 1.19
C THR A 25 -5.90 -5.63 1.66
N LEU A 26 -6.61 -4.97 0.74
CA LEU A 26 -7.34 -3.73 0.99
C LEU A 26 -8.82 -4.05 1.06
N THR A 27 -9.50 -3.58 2.11
CA THR A 27 -10.91 -3.87 2.33
C THR A 27 -11.66 -2.61 2.71
N ILE A 28 -12.89 -2.46 2.22
CA ILE A 28 -13.82 -1.39 2.60
C ILE A 28 -15.02 -2.01 3.32
N HIS A 29 -15.30 -1.51 4.52
CA HIS A 29 -16.49 -1.83 5.31
C HIS A 29 -17.45 -0.64 5.34
N GLN A 30 -18.75 -0.91 5.39
CA GLN A 30 -19.74 0.10 5.71
C GLN A 30 -19.78 0.33 7.22
N GLY A 31 -19.92 1.59 7.65
CA GLY A 31 -20.07 1.95 9.05
C GLY A 31 -18.83 2.65 9.62
N LEU A 32 -18.80 2.69 10.96
CA LEU A 32 -17.76 3.41 11.71
C LEU A 32 -16.57 2.53 12.12
N ASP A 33 -16.68 1.23 11.91
CA ASP A 33 -15.70 0.21 12.24
C ASP A 33 -15.79 -1.00 11.28
N THR A 34 -14.96 -2.01 11.51
CA THR A 34 -14.95 -3.26 10.71
C THR A 34 -16.09 -4.24 11.06
N GLY A 35 -16.96 -3.93 12.01
CA GLY A 35 -18.10 -4.75 12.40
C GLY A 35 -19.28 -4.67 11.42
N GLY A 36 -19.32 -3.62 10.58
CA GLY A 36 -20.31 -3.51 9.53
C GLY A 36 -20.00 -4.34 8.27
N PRO A 37 -20.95 -4.39 7.31
CA PRO A 37 -20.83 -5.19 6.10
C PRO A 37 -19.55 -4.90 5.31
N LYS A 38 -18.85 -5.95 4.86
CA LYS A 38 -17.74 -5.83 3.91
C LYS A 38 -18.30 -5.49 2.52
N LEU A 39 -17.96 -4.32 2.00
CA LEU A 39 -18.42 -3.82 0.70
C LEU A 39 -17.55 -4.29 -0.45
N SER A 40 -16.22 -4.23 -0.27
CA SER A 40 -15.25 -4.64 -1.29
C SER A 40 -13.93 -5.08 -0.67
N GLU A 41 -13.20 -5.92 -1.40
CA GLU A 41 -11.87 -6.40 -1.02
C GLU A 41 -11.04 -6.67 -2.27
N VAL A 42 -9.81 -6.19 -2.30
CA VAL A 42 -8.86 -6.43 -3.40
C VAL A 42 -7.47 -6.70 -2.86
N THR A 43 -6.63 -7.31 -3.69
CA THR A 43 -5.20 -7.45 -3.42
C THR A 43 -4.42 -6.43 -4.23
N LEU A 44 -3.36 -5.89 -3.63
CA LEU A 44 -2.41 -4.99 -4.27
C LEU A 44 -0.99 -5.49 -4.00
N SER A 45 -0.21 -5.62 -5.06
CA SER A 45 1.22 -5.92 -5.02
C SER A 45 1.95 -4.81 -5.73
N CYS A 46 3.10 -4.34 -5.21
CA CYS A 46 3.86 -3.25 -5.86
C CYS A 46 5.24 -3.64 -6.40
N HIS A 47 5.80 -4.77 -6.00
CA HIS A 47 7.12 -5.23 -6.43
C HIS A 47 7.13 -6.75 -6.67
N PRO A 48 6.68 -7.24 -7.85
CA PRO A 48 6.16 -6.49 -8.99
C PRO A 48 4.71 -6.00 -8.80
N VAL A 49 4.27 -5.05 -9.64
CA VAL A 49 2.90 -4.53 -9.61
C VAL A 49 1.90 -5.62 -10.03
N GLY A 50 0.84 -5.81 -9.25
CA GLY A 50 -0.20 -6.80 -9.54
C GLY A 50 -1.30 -6.89 -8.48
N GLY A 51 -2.06 -7.98 -8.52
CA GLY A 51 -3.22 -8.21 -7.67
C GLY A 51 -4.55 -7.91 -8.38
N THR A 52 -5.64 -7.92 -7.64
CA THR A 52 -7.00 -7.69 -8.17
C THR A 52 -7.40 -6.22 -8.19
N HIS A 53 -6.57 -5.31 -7.66
CA HIS A 53 -6.84 -3.88 -7.63
C HIS A 53 -6.95 -3.30 -9.07
N PRO A 54 -8.08 -2.68 -9.45
CA PRO A 54 -8.34 -2.23 -10.83
C PRO A 54 -7.35 -1.17 -11.33
N HIS A 55 -6.75 -0.42 -10.40
CA HIS A 55 -5.77 0.63 -10.69
C HIS A 55 -4.39 0.37 -10.05
N ALA A 56 -3.93 -0.89 -10.02
CA ALA A 56 -2.72 -1.31 -9.29
C ALA A 56 -1.48 -0.42 -9.53
N ASN A 57 -1.16 -0.07 -10.78
CA ASN A 57 -0.03 0.81 -11.10
C ASN A 57 -0.15 2.20 -10.43
N ALA A 58 -1.33 2.80 -10.48
CA ALA A 58 -1.55 4.14 -9.93
C ALA A 58 -1.62 4.10 -8.38
N ALA A 59 -2.19 3.04 -7.81
CA ALA A 59 -2.19 2.80 -6.37
C ALA A 59 -0.77 2.65 -5.82
N CYS A 60 0.08 1.85 -6.48
CA CYS A 60 1.49 1.72 -6.11
C CYS A 60 2.25 3.02 -6.25
N SER A 61 2.04 3.79 -7.33
CA SER A 61 2.65 5.12 -7.45
C SER A 61 2.23 6.08 -6.33
N SER A 62 0.99 5.98 -5.84
CA SER A 62 0.51 6.77 -4.69
C SER A 62 1.25 6.38 -3.40
N LEU A 63 1.41 5.07 -3.18
CA LEU A 63 2.16 4.54 -2.04
C LEU A 63 3.65 4.90 -2.12
N ASP A 64 4.28 4.82 -3.29
CA ASP A 64 5.68 5.17 -3.47
C ASP A 64 5.94 6.64 -3.12
N LYS A 65 5.04 7.55 -3.50
CA LYS A 65 5.11 8.98 -3.10
C LYS A 65 4.98 9.17 -1.59
N ALA A 66 4.22 8.29 -0.92
CA ALA A 66 4.05 8.25 0.53
C ALA A 66 5.08 7.34 1.22
N SER A 67 6.16 6.94 0.55
CA SER A 67 7.18 6.02 1.07
C SER A 67 6.62 4.72 1.67
N GLY A 68 5.48 4.24 1.15
CA GLY A 68 4.77 3.05 1.59
C GLY A 68 3.88 3.21 2.82
N SER A 69 3.72 4.42 3.37
CA SER A 69 2.79 4.70 4.47
C SER A 69 1.37 4.97 3.95
N PHE A 70 0.38 4.35 4.59
CA PHE A 70 -1.04 4.58 4.28
C PHE A 70 -1.59 5.81 5.01
N GLU A 71 -0.94 6.24 6.09
CA GLU A 71 -1.22 7.44 6.86
C GLU A 71 -0.76 8.72 6.15
N GLU A 72 0.27 8.62 5.31
CA GLU A 72 0.87 9.74 4.57
C GLU A 72 0.37 9.86 3.12
N LEU A 73 -0.71 9.17 2.76
CA LEU A 73 -1.30 9.29 1.43
C LEU A 73 -1.77 10.72 1.16
N SER A 74 -1.45 11.20 -0.04
CA SER A 74 -1.81 12.55 -0.45
C SER A 74 -3.28 12.65 -0.84
N ASP A 75 -3.89 13.79 -0.51
CA ASP A 75 -5.21 14.15 -1.00
C ASP A 75 -5.13 14.52 -2.49
N ASN A 76 -5.99 13.93 -3.33
CA ASN A 76 -6.05 14.25 -4.75
C ASN A 76 -6.87 15.52 -5.07
N GLY A 77 -7.41 16.19 -4.05
CA GLY A 77 -8.12 17.47 -4.17
C GLY A 77 -9.55 17.36 -4.68
N LYS A 78 -10.13 16.15 -4.70
CA LYS A 78 -11.52 15.95 -5.11
C LYS A 78 -12.49 16.62 -4.13
N LEU A 79 -13.39 17.44 -4.65
CA LEU A 79 -14.45 18.04 -3.85
C LEU A 79 -15.52 16.99 -3.51
N CYS A 80 -15.84 16.88 -2.22
CA CYS A 80 -16.83 15.93 -1.72
C CYS A 80 -17.99 16.66 -1.02
N LEU A 81 -19.20 16.17 -1.24
CA LEU A 81 -20.36 16.62 -0.48
C LEU A 81 -20.23 16.21 0.98
N THR A 82 -20.86 16.98 1.87
CA THR A 82 -20.86 16.76 3.33
C THR A 82 -21.89 15.72 3.78
N ILE A 83 -22.14 14.70 2.96
CA ILE A 83 -23.03 13.59 3.31
C ILE A 83 -22.31 12.71 4.32
N PHE A 84 -23.02 12.30 5.37
CA PHE A 84 -22.53 11.36 6.35
C PHE A 84 -23.08 9.96 6.06
N ASP A 85 -22.23 9.13 5.46
CA ASP A 85 -22.48 7.72 5.16
C ASP A 85 -21.15 6.99 5.39
N PRO A 86 -20.81 6.73 6.67
CA PRO A 86 -19.44 6.41 7.06
C PRO A 86 -19.00 5.07 6.48
N ILE A 87 -17.72 5.00 6.14
CA ILE A 87 -17.07 3.78 5.69
C ILE A 87 -15.70 3.63 6.35
N THR A 88 -15.29 2.39 6.59
CA THR A 88 -14.01 2.05 7.21
C THR A 88 -13.14 1.30 6.22
N ALA A 89 -11.98 1.86 5.92
CA ALA A 89 -10.97 1.26 5.07
C ALA A 89 -9.95 0.52 5.93
N THR A 90 -9.55 -0.67 5.52
CA THR A 90 -8.50 -1.44 6.19
C THR A 90 -7.44 -1.94 5.22
N VAL A 91 -6.23 -2.09 5.74
CA VAL A 91 -5.11 -2.73 5.04
C VAL A 91 -4.54 -3.82 5.93
N LYS A 92 -4.33 -4.99 5.34
CA LYS A 92 -3.56 -6.09 5.95
C LYS A 92 -2.37 -6.42 5.06
N GLY A 93 -1.18 -6.38 5.63
CA GLY A 93 0.06 -6.88 5.04
C GLY A 93 0.85 -7.70 6.05
N ALA A 94 2.04 -8.17 5.68
CA ALA A 94 2.84 -9.08 6.52
C ALA A 94 3.12 -8.55 7.95
N SER A 95 3.34 -7.25 8.11
CA SER A 95 3.52 -6.61 9.42
C SER A 95 2.77 -5.28 9.52
N LEU A 96 1.79 -5.06 8.64
CA LEU A 96 1.01 -3.84 8.56
C LEU A 96 -0.44 -4.17 8.86
N LYS A 97 -1.02 -3.44 9.81
CA LYS A 97 -2.45 -3.35 10.02
C LYS A 97 -2.79 -1.87 10.09
N PHE A 98 -3.60 -1.41 9.14
CA PHE A 98 -4.11 -0.05 9.12
C PHE A 98 -5.63 -0.11 9.05
N GLU A 99 -6.26 0.83 9.74
CA GLU A 99 -7.70 1.02 9.75
C GLU A 99 -7.98 2.52 9.86
N GLN A 100 -8.87 3.02 9.02
CA GLN A 100 -9.31 4.40 9.10
C GLN A 100 -10.74 4.55 8.59
N THR A 101 -11.54 5.29 9.35
CA THR A 101 -12.93 5.61 9.01
C THR A 101 -13.01 6.99 8.36
N TYR A 102 -13.79 7.07 7.28
CA TYR A 102 -14.04 8.29 6.51
C TYR A 102 -15.53 8.61 6.54
N SER A 103 -15.87 9.90 6.44
CA SER A 103 -17.26 10.36 6.52
C SER A 103 -18.16 9.84 5.39
N ASN A 104 -17.55 9.54 4.23
CA ASN A 104 -18.21 8.93 3.07
C ASN A 104 -17.17 8.41 2.06
N ARG A 105 -17.66 7.68 1.05
CA ARG A 105 -16.85 7.12 -0.05
C ARG A 105 -16.07 8.14 -0.85
N CYS A 106 -16.62 9.33 -1.08
CA CYS A 106 -15.90 10.36 -1.81
C CYS A 106 -14.66 10.81 -1.03
N VAL A 107 -14.80 11.06 0.28
CA VAL A 107 -13.69 11.50 1.13
C VAL A 107 -12.60 10.41 1.23
N LEU A 108 -12.97 9.13 1.34
CA LEU A 108 -12.00 8.03 1.26
C LEU A 108 -11.15 8.11 -0.01
N VAL A 109 -11.78 8.18 -1.18
CA VAL A 109 -11.08 8.22 -2.47
C VAL A 109 -10.29 9.53 -2.64
N SER A 110 -10.78 10.65 -2.08
CA SER A 110 -10.03 11.91 -2.12
C SER A 110 -8.74 11.81 -1.33
N LYS A 111 -8.83 11.31 -0.09
CA LYS A 111 -7.72 11.26 0.87
C LYS A 111 -6.67 10.18 0.58
N THR A 112 -7.02 9.18 -0.24
CA THR A 112 -6.16 8.01 -0.49
C THR A 112 -5.75 7.88 -1.96
N ASP A 113 -6.01 8.91 -2.75
CA ASP A 113 -5.81 8.94 -4.20
C ASP A 113 -6.34 7.68 -4.90
N LYS A 114 -5.46 6.84 -5.46
CA LYS A 114 -5.81 5.62 -6.18
C LYS A 114 -5.80 4.35 -5.34
N VAL A 115 -5.44 4.43 -4.06
CA VAL A 115 -5.26 3.25 -3.18
C VAL A 115 -6.60 2.61 -2.80
N PHE A 116 -7.67 3.38 -2.61
CA PHE A 116 -9.01 2.86 -2.30
C PHE A 116 -10.06 3.17 -3.39
N ASP A 117 -9.62 3.35 -4.63
CA ASP A 117 -10.47 3.59 -5.79
C ASP A 117 -10.88 2.24 -6.46
N PHE A 118 -11.59 1.38 -5.71
CA PHE A 118 -12.05 0.05 -6.15
C PHE A 118 -13.42 -0.40 -5.58
#